data_AF-A0A938DP62-F1
#
_entry.id   AF-A0A938DP62-F1
#
_cell.length_a   1.000
_cell.length_b   1.000
_cell.length_c   1.000
_cell.angle_alpha   90.00
_cell.angle_beta   90.00
_cell.angle_gamma   90.00
#
_symmetry.space_group_name_H-M   'P 1'
#
loop_
_entity.id
_entity.type
_entity.pdbx_description
1 polymer ?
#
loop_
_entity_poly.entity_id
_entity_poly.type
_entity_poly.pdbx_seq_one_letter_code
_entity_poly.pdbx_strand_id
1 'polypeptide(L)'
;MSPDPSPEPSLDPSPEGEWSFTYERPIHDVFPALHDAQAAWLSQIDSLRAPDRKTHELIRMVCTVIARNQVGIRRHSRLAREVGATWDEVLGSIMLTCVAFGVGPAVEAIPHARAGFDSAVDVEAEEDDDDE
;
A
#
# COMPACT_ATOMS: atom_id res chain seq x y z
N MET A 1 -27.51 -29.03 -40.77
CA MET A 1 -27.68 -27.94 -39.79
C MET A 1 -26.42 -27.92 -38.95
N SER A 2 -25.50 -27.01 -39.26
CA SER A 2 -24.29 -26.83 -38.45
C SER A 2 -24.67 -26.07 -37.18
N PRO A 3 -24.12 -26.42 -36.00
CA PRO A 3 -24.33 -25.66 -34.79
C PRO A 3 -23.56 -24.33 -34.87
N ASP A 4 -24.22 -23.27 -34.40
CA ASP A 4 -23.70 -21.91 -34.26
C ASP A 4 -22.48 -21.91 -33.32
N PRO A 5 -21.34 -21.27 -33.67
CA PRO A 5 -20.23 -21.15 -32.73
C PRO A 5 -20.64 -20.27 -31.55
N SER A 6 -20.54 -20.82 -30.34
CA SER A 6 -20.70 -20.10 -29.08
C SER A 6 -19.91 -18.79 -29.08
N PRO A 7 -20.44 -17.70 -28.51
CA PRO A 7 -19.71 -16.44 -28.46
C PRO A 7 -18.42 -16.62 -27.67
N GLU A 8 -17.29 -16.19 -28.26
CA GLU A 8 -16.01 -16.13 -27.58
C GLU A 8 -16.14 -15.27 -26.30
N PRO A 9 -15.50 -15.65 -25.19
CA PRO A 9 -15.50 -14.83 -23.99
C PRO A 9 -14.88 -13.48 -24.34
N SER A 10 -15.63 -12.40 -24.10
CA SER A 10 -15.12 -11.05 -24.24
C SER A 10 -13.88 -10.89 -23.35
N LEU A 11 -12.77 -10.48 -23.96
CA LEU A 11 -11.60 -9.96 -23.28
C LEU A 11 -11.94 -8.55 -22.76
N ASP A 12 -12.91 -8.46 -21.86
CA ASP A 12 -13.00 -7.27 -21.03
C ASP A 12 -11.83 -7.34 -20.04
N PRO A 13 -10.94 -6.33 -20.02
CA PRO A 13 -9.89 -6.28 -19.02
C PRO A 13 -10.55 -6.26 -17.63
N SER A 14 -10.23 -7.25 -16.80
CA SER A 14 -10.68 -7.29 -15.42
C SER A 14 -10.38 -5.94 -14.74
N PRO A 15 -11.33 -5.33 -14.01
CA PRO A 15 -11.20 -4.00 -13.40
C PRO A 15 -10.25 -3.97 -12.18
N GLU A 16 -9.30 -4.90 -12.11
CA GLU A 16 -8.36 -5.06 -11.00
C GLU A 16 -7.31 -3.94 -10.92
N GLY A 17 -7.31 -3.01 -11.88
CA GLY A 17 -6.42 -1.84 -11.91
C GLY A 17 -7.07 -0.48 -11.62
N GLU A 18 -8.40 -0.40 -11.42
CA GLU A 18 -9.08 0.90 -11.26
C GLU A 18 -9.04 1.44 -9.81
N TRP A 19 -8.97 0.54 -8.82
CA TRP A 19 -9.13 0.90 -7.40
C TRP A 19 -7.88 0.58 -6.57
N SER A 20 -7.38 1.57 -5.84
CA SER A 20 -6.16 1.48 -5.01
C SER A 20 -6.36 0.70 -3.72
N PHE A 21 -7.61 0.58 -3.25
CA PHE A 21 -7.96 -0.20 -2.06
C PHE A 21 -9.26 -1.00 -2.27
N THR A 22 -9.33 -2.16 -1.61
CA THR A 22 -10.49 -3.07 -1.70
C THR A 22 -11.82 -2.47 -1.22
N TYR A 23 -11.77 -1.38 -0.45
CA TYR A 23 -12.96 -0.70 0.05
C TYR A 23 -13.48 0.40 -0.88
N GLU A 24 -12.71 0.86 -1.88
CA GLU A 24 -13.06 2.01 -2.71
C GLU A 24 -14.32 1.76 -3.54
N ARG A 25 -14.41 0.62 -4.24
CA ARG A 25 -15.62 0.28 -5.00
C ARG A 25 -16.86 0.16 -4.10
N PRO A 26 -16.85 -0.62 -3.00
CA PRO A 26 -18.00 -0.70 -2.09
C PRO A 26 -18.50 0.65 -1.55
N ILE A 27 -17.60 1.58 -1.20
CA ILE A 27 -18.02 2.89 -0.71
C ILE A 27 -18.51 3.80 -1.85
N HIS A 28 -17.91 3.73 -3.03
CA HIS A 28 -18.32 4.51 -4.18
C HIS A 28 -19.71 4.08 -4.69
N ASP A 29 -19.99 2.78 -4.72
CA ASP A 29 -21.29 2.24 -5.15
C ASP A 29 -22.46 2.74 -4.29
N VAL A 30 -22.23 2.99 -3.00
CA VAL A 30 -23.28 3.39 -2.04
C VAL A 30 -23.26 4.90 -1.75
N PHE A 31 -22.08 5.52 -1.72
CA PHE A 31 -21.88 6.92 -1.36
C PHE A 31 -20.82 7.59 -2.25
N PRO A 32 -21.07 7.78 -3.56
CA PRO A 32 -20.06 8.21 -4.51
C PRO A 32 -19.47 9.58 -4.16
N ALA A 33 -20.32 10.56 -3.83
CA ALA A 33 -19.86 11.89 -3.44
C ALA A 33 -19.01 11.89 -2.16
N LEU A 34 -19.27 10.98 -1.22
CA LEU A 34 -18.46 10.84 -0.01
C LEU A 34 -17.10 10.22 -0.33
N HIS A 35 -17.08 9.19 -1.18
CA HIS A 35 -15.84 8.58 -1.65
C HIS A 35 -14.94 9.58 -2.37
N ASP A 36 -15.50 10.34 -3.31
CA ASP A 36 -14.75 11.33 -4.09
C ASP A 36 -14.17 12.43 -3.20
N ALA A 37 -14.96 12.90 -2.22
CA ALA A 37 -14.49 13.88 -1.24
C ALA A 37 -13.36 13.33 -0.35
N GLN A 38 -13.45 12.06 0.07
CA GLN A 38 -12.39 11.40 0.83
C GLN A 38 -11.12 11.23 -0.02
N ALA A 39 -11.24 10.77 -1.27
CA ALA A 39 -10.11 10.62 -2.18
C ALA A 39 -9.40 11.96 -2.44
N ALA A 40 -10.18 13.03 -2.66
CA ALA A 40 -9.64 14.39 -2.80
C ALA A 40 -8.92 14.86 -1.53
N TRP A 41 -9.47 14.58 -0.34
CA TRP A 41 -8.79 14.93 0.92
C TRP A 41 -7.49 14.15 1.12
N LEU A 42 -7.48 12.85 0.83
CA LEU A 42 -6.27 12.01 0.92
C LEU A 42 -5.18 12.46 -0.05
N SER A 43 -5.53 12.85 -1.29
CA SER A 43 -4.55 13.36 -2.27
C SER A 43 -3.89 14.67 -1.81
N GLN A 44 -4.64 15.53 -1.09
CA GLN A 44 -4.04 16.72 -0.48
C GLN A 44 -3.04 16.37 0.62
N ILE A 45 -3.29 15.32 1.42
CA ILE A 45 -2.32 14.86 2.43
C ILE A 45 -1.03 14.37 1.76
N ASP A 46 -1.14 13.66 0.63
CA ASP A 46 0.05 13.22 -0.12
C ASP A 46 0.85 14.35 -0.76
N SER A 47 0.24 15.54 -0.94
CA SER A 47 0.92 16.74 -1.44
C SER A 47 1.68 17.54 -0.36
N LEU A 48 1.65 17.11 0.90
CA LEU A 48 2.35 17.79 1.99
C LEU A 48 3.87 17.80 1.73
N ARG A 49 4.49 18.98 1.87
CA ARG A 49 5.93 19.17 1.60
C ARG A 49 6.85 18.65 2.70
N ALA A 50 6.34 18.46 3.90
CA ALA A 50 7.12 18.03 5.05
C ALA A 50 6.27 17.16 5.99
N PRO A 51 6.86 16.16 6.65
CA PRO A 51 8.22 15.66 6.43
C PRO A 51 8.39 15.00 5.05
N ASP A 52 9.56 14.45 4.73
CA ASP A 52 9.80 13.80 3.44
C ASP A 52 8.93 12.53 3.26
N ARG A 53 8.87 12.03 2.03
CA ARG A 53 8.01 10.89 1.67
C ARG A 53 8.38 9.63 2.46
N LYS A 54 9.67 9.37 2.67
CA LYS A 54 10.15 8.27 3.51
C LYS A 54 9.58 8.36 4.92
N THR A 55 9.68 9.54 5.52
CA THR A 55 9.17 9.80 6.87
C THR A 55 7.65 9.70 6.92
N HIS A 56 6.92 10.13 5.89
CA HIS A 56 5.47 9.92 5.82
C HIS A 56 5.11 8.44 5.92
N GLU A 57 5.75 7.59 5.12
CA GLU A 57 5.44 6.16 5.10
C GLU A 57 5.84 5.46 6.42
N LEU A 58 6.96 5.84 7.02
CA LEU A 58 7.35 5.34 8.35
C LEU A 58 6.33 5.75 9.43
N ILE A 59 5.86 7.01 9.42
CA ILE A 59 4.83 7.50 10.36
C ILE A 59 3.52 6.73 10.16
N ARG A 60 3.06 6.60 8.91
CA ARG A 60 1.82 5.87 8.58
C ARG A 60 1.93 4.40 8.99
N MET A 61 3.08 3.78 8.76
CA MET A 61 3.35 2.42 9.21
C MET A 61 3.19 2.30 10.73
N VAL A 62 3.84 3.15 11.54
CA VAL A 62 3.72 3.03 13.00
C VAL A 62 2.30 3.30 13.51
N CYS A 63 1.52 4.18 12.85
CA CYS A 63 0.09 4.32 13.14
C CYS A 63 -0.67 3.00 12.91
N THR A 64 -0.34 2.26 11.86
CA THR A 64 -0.94 0.94 11.60
C THR A 64 -0.46 -0.15 12.56
N VAL A 65 0.77 -0.06 13.09
CA VAL A 65 1.26 -0.93 14.18
C VAL A 65 0.41 -0.72 15.44
N ILE A 66 0.20 0.54 15.84
CA ILE A 66 -0.60 0.90 17.01
C ILE A 66 -2.06 0.43 16.84
N ALA A 67 -2.60 0.57 15.63
CA ALA A 67 -3.95 0.09 15.29
C ALA A 67 -4.04 -1.44 15.09
N ARG A 68 -2.92 -2.17 15.18
CA ARG A 68 -2.83 -3.63 14.90
C ARG A 68 -3.38 -4.01 13.52
N ASN A 69 -3.21 -3.12 12.55
CA ASN A 69 -3.70 -3.27 11.19
C ASN A 69 -2.61 -3.89 10.30
N GLN A 70 -2.59 -5.23 10.23
CA GLN A 70 -1.58 -5.99 9.48
C GLN A 70 -1.51 -5.64 7.98
N VAL A 71 -2.65 -5.31 7.36
CA VAL A 71 -2.72 -4.91 5.95
C VAL A 71 -2.03 -3.56 5.76
N GLY A 72 -2.32 -2.61 6.66
CA GLY A 72 -1.65 -1.31 6.68
C GLY A 72 -0.14 -1.41 6.93
N ILE A 73 0.27 -2.28 7.86
CA ILE A 73 1.69 -2.52 8.17
C ILE A 73 2.42 -3.01 6.92
N ARG A 74 1.87 -4.02 6.22
CA ARG A 74 2.44 -4.52 4.96
C ARG A 74 2.56 -3.41 3.91
N ARG A 75 1.47 -2.68 3.68
CA ARG A 75 1.42 -1.62 2.66
C ARG A 75 2.47 -0.56 2.92
N HIS A 76 2.48 0.03 4.11
CA HIS A 76 3.38 1.16 4.39
C HIS A 76 4.83 0.73 4.57
N SER A 77 5.11 -0.51 4.99
CA SER A 77 6.47 -1.03 4.96
C SER A 77 6.99 -1.24 3.53
N ARG A 78 6.13 -1.66 2.59
CA ARG A 78 6.46 -1.75 1.17
C ARG A 78 6.73 -0.37 0.58
N LEU A 79 5.77 0.56 0.74
CA LEU A 79 5.90 1.93 0.24
C LEU A 79 7.11 2.65 0.82
N ALA A 80 7.42 2.45 2.10
CA ALA A 80 8.63 3.01 2.71
C ALA A 80 9.90 2.54 2.00
N ARG A 81 10.01 1.25 1.64
CA ARG A 81 11.14 0.73 0.87
C ARG A 81 11.20 1.30 -0.54
N GLU A 82 10.06 1.37 -1.24
CA GLU A 82 9.98 1.95 -2.60
C GLU A 82 10.50 3.40 -2.64
N VAL A 83 10.43 4.12 -1.52
CA VAL A 83 10.98 5.49 -1.38
C VAL A 83 12.32 5.55 -0.64
N GLY A 84 13.03 4.42 -0.55
CA GLY A 84 14.42 4.34 -0.08
C GLY A 84 14.61 4.10 1.42
N ALA A 85 13.59 3.66 2.16
CA ALA A 85 13.78 3.21 3.54
C ALA A 85 14.55 1.88 3.60
N THR A 86 15.49 1.81 4.52
CA THR A 86 16.18 0.55 4.88
C THR A 86 15.34 -0.29 5.83
N TRP A 87 15.66 -1.59 5.91
CA TRP A 87 15.01 -2.48 6.87
C TRP A 87 15.26 -2.04 8.33
N ASP A 88 16.43 -1.49 8.63
CA ASP A 88 16.76 -0.99 9.96
C ASP A 88 15.94 0.24 10.33
N GLU A 89 15.64 1.15 9.38
CA GLU A 89 14.74 2.28 9.60
C GLU A 89 13.30 1.80 9.88
N VAL A 90 12.83 0.77 9.18
CA VAL A 90 11.53 0.15 9.42
C VAL A 90 11.47 -0.48 10.82
N LEU A 91 12.44 -1.34 11.15
CA LEU A 91 12.49 -2.02 12.45
C LEU A 91 12.66 -1.02 13.60
N GLY A 92 13.54 -0.04 13.45
CA GLY A 92 13.73 1.05 14.42
C GLY A 92 12.43 1.82 14.67
N SER A 93 11.71 2.18 13.61
CA SER A 93 10.43 2.88 13.71
C SER A 93 9.37 2.05 14.45
N ILE A 94 9.28 0.75 14.18
CA ILE A 94 8.39 -0.16 14.92
C ILE A 94 8.75 -0.18 16.41
N MET A 95 10.04 -0.29 16.74
CA MET A 95 10.51 -0.35 18.12
C MET A 95 10.27 0.95 18.90
N LEU A 96 10.20 2.10 18.22
CA LEU A 96 9.83 3.38 18.86
C LEU A 96 8.40 3.37 19.41
N THR A 97 7.52 2.47 18.96
CA THR A 97 6.17 2.34 19.52
C THR A 97 6.18 1.75 20.95
N CYS A 98 7.23 1.01 21.32
CA CYS A 98 7.29 0.28 22.59
C CYS A 98 7.19 1.18 23.83
N VAL A 99 7.73 2.39 23.77
CA VAL A 99 7.72 3.33 24.93
C VAL A 99 6.32 3.76 25.34
N ALA A 100 5.37 3.78 24.39
CA ALA A 100 4.00 4.21 24.62
C ALA A 100 3.00 3.05 24.64
N PHE A 101 3.27 1.96 23.90
CA PHE A 101 2.30 0.88 23.66
C PHE A 101 2.76 -0.51 24.09
N GLY A 102 3.95 -0.61 24.69
CA GLY A 102 4.55 -1.88 25.10
C GLY A 102 5.06 -2.72 23.93
N VAL A 103 5.64 -3.88 24.25
CA VAL A 103 6.40 -4.70 23.28
C VAL A 103 5.50 -5.57 22.38
N GLY A 104 4.29 -5.92 22.84
CA GLY A 104 3.39 -6.83 22.13
C GLY A 104 3.06 -6.39 20.69
N PRO A 105 2.48 -5.19 20.47
CA PRO A 105 2.16 -4.70 19.13
C PRO A 105 3.38 -4.63 18.20
N ALA A 106 4.55 -4.27 18.73
CA ALA A 106 5.78 -4.22 17.96
C ALA A 106 6.22 -5.60 17.46
N VAL A 107 6.27 -6.60 18.35
CA VAL A 107 6.68 -7.97 17.99
C VAL A 107 5.75 -8.59 16.96
N GLU A 108 4.44 -8.40 17.11
CA GLU A 108 3.45 -8.90 16.16
C GLU A 108 3.53 -8.22 14.79
N ALA A 109 3.96 -6.96 14.74
CA ALA A 109 4.07 -6.21 13.49
C ALA A 109 5.26 -6.67 12.62
N ILE A 110 6.37 -7.10 13.23
CA ILE A 110 7.62 -7.43 12.53
C ILE A 110 7.42 -8.38 11.33
N PRO A 111 6.76 -9.56 11.44
CA PRO A 111 6.61 -10.45 10.30
C PRO A 111 5.76 -9.84 9.17
N HIS A 112 4.79 -8.99 9.50
CA HIS A 112 3.98 -8.29 8.51
C HIS A 112 4.75 -7.16 7.82
N ALA A 113 5.53 -6.38 8.58
CA ALA A 113 6.39 -5.35 8.02
C ALA A 113 7.42 -6.00 7.09
N ARG A 114 8.04 -7.10 7.52
CA ARG A 114 9.01 -7.84 6.71
C ARG A 114 8.40 -8.32 5.38
N ALA A 115 7.22 -8.93 5.42
CA ALA A 115 6.54 -9.37 4.21
C ALA A 115 6.22 -8.21 3.26
N GLY A 116 5.84 -7.03 3.79
CA GLY A 116 5.65 -5.82 2.98
C GLY A 116 6.96 -5.33 2.37
N PHE A 117 8.00 -5.20 3.19
CA PHE A 117 9.33 -4.74 2.78
C PHE A 117 9.94 -5.63 1.70
N ASP A 118 9.81 -6.96 1.80
CA ASP A 118 10.35 -7.88 0.80
C ASP A 118 9.55 -7.90 -0.51
N SER A 119 8.33 -7.35 -0.52
CA SER A 119 7.45 -7.31 -1.70
C SER A 119 7.57 -6.05 -2.56
N ALA A 120 8.42 -5.10 -2.18
CA ALA A 120 8.64 -3.89 -2.96
C ALA A 120 9.33 -4.23 -4.29
N VAL A 121 8.91 -3.58 -5.35
CA VAL A 121 9.62 -3.62 -6.63
C VAL A 121 10.79 -2.65 -6.54
N ASP A 122 12.00 -3.11 -6.85
CA ASP A 122 13.17 -2.26 -6.90
C ASP A 122 13.08 -1.39 -8.17
N VAL A 123 13.16 -0.07 -8.02
CA VAL A 123 12.98 0.92 -9.12
C VAL A 123 14.09 0.84 -10.17
N GLU A 124 15.21 0.17 -9.86
CA GLU A 124 16.38 0.04 -10.75
C GLU A 124 16.24 -1.04 -11.84
N ALA A 125 15.16 -1.83 -11.87
CA ALA A 125 15.01 -2.94 -12.82
C ALA A 125 14.38 -2.57 -14.18
N GLU A 126 14.01 -1.30 -14.42
CA GLU A 126 13.36 -0.86 -15.66
C GLU A 126 14.30 -0.14 -16.66
N GLU A 127 15.59 0.08 -16.34
CA GLU A 127 16.51 0.82 -17.23
C GLU A 127 17.38 -0.08 -18.16
N ASP A 128 17.34 -1.41 -18.02
CA ASP A 128 18.28 -2.31 -18.72
C ASP A 128 17.72 -3.04 -19.97
N ASP A 129 16.45 -2.83 -20.36
CA ASP A 129 15.80 -3.62 -21.44
C ASP A 129 15.70 -2.93 -22.82
N ASP A 130 16.31 -1.75 -23.02
CA ASP A 130 16.17 -0.97 -24.26
C ASP A 130 17.39 -1.00 -25.22
N ASP A 131 18.39 -1.86 -25.01
CA ASP A 131 19.56 -1.99 -25.91
C ASP A 131 19.83 -3.45 -26.37
N GLU A 132 19.08 -3.96 -27.38
CA GLU A 132 19.53 -5.03 -28.31
C GLU A 132 19.10 -4.79 -29.77
#